data_AF-A0A355RLH8-F1
#
_entry.id   AF-A0A355RLH8-F1
#
_cell.length_a   1.000
_cell.length_b   1.000
_cell.length_c   1.000
_cell.angle_alpha   90.00
_cell.angle_beta   90.00
_cell.angle_gamma   90.00
#
_symmetry.space_group_name_H-M   'P 1'
#
loop_
_entity.id
_entity.type
_entity.pdbx_description
1 polymer ?
#
loop_
_entity_poly.entity_id
_entity_poly.type
_entity_poly.pdbx_seq_one_letter_code
_entity_poly.pdbx_strand_id
1 'polypeptide(L)'
;MDFAKKYYDVLVTKTPFKKNASKVVKKLKEEGHAIIILTSRDNNLYLDPYKTTTEELKNGGIIFDKLICEKNKAKVCQNEGIELLIDDLAYNCLEASKLGINSILFASPSNTNYNIGNFKVSDWDEVLQVINAIKRGYSNKKEAKYFLDEAEKINPGKWVNHSKIAALCAYKIAKQCNLNENKAYVLGLLHDIGRRFLVRDLGHIYNGYKYMKRIGMDKVAKVCLTHSFPTKNINSYIGKIDISEQEKEEVKRLLSEMEYDDYDRLIQLCDALAGTDAVLDIEERMKDVKNRYGNYPKEQWDKNLELKRYFEEKCDKSIYEICNG
;
A
#
# COMPACT_ATOMS: atom_id res chain seq x y z
N MET A 1 33.93 6.48 -27.72
CA MET A 1 33.91 6.07 -26.29
C MET A 1 35.03 6.74 -25.50
N ASP A 2 36.21 6.96 -26.09
CA ASP A 2 37.38 7.48 -25.36
C ASP A 2 37.21 8.88 -24.75
N PHE A 3 36.48 9.78 -25.42
CA PHE A 3 36.14 11.08 -24.86
C PHE A 3 35.31 10.96 -23.58
N ALA A 4 34.26 10.12 -23.59
CA ALA A 4 33.41 9.91 -22.42
C ALA A 4 34.21 9.30 -21.26
N LYS A 5 34.98 8.23 -21.53
CA LYS A 5 35.85 7.60 -20.51
C LYS A 5 36.86 8.58 -19.89
N LYS A 6 37.36 9.55 -20.66
CA LYS A 6 38.33 10.55 -20.18
C LYS A 6 37.74 11.55 -19.17
N TYR A 7 36.45 11.89 -19.29
CA TYR A 7 35.84 12.98 -18.52
C TYR A 7 34.74 12.54 -17.54
N TYR A 8 34.14 11.36 -17.72
CA TYR A 8 33.03 10.89 -16.87
C TYR A 8 33.43 10.79 -15.40
N ASP A 9 34.59 10.20 -15.09
CA ASP A 9 35.05 10.04 -13.70
C ASP A 9 35.21 11.40 -12.98
N VAL A 10 35.64 12.43 -13.69
CA VAL A 10 35.81 13.80 -13.15
C VAL A 10 34.48 14.54 -13.02
N LEU A 11 33.57 14.37 -13.98
CA LEU A 11 32.27 15.05 -13.96
C LEU A 11 31.35 14.46 -12.91
N VAL A 12 31.28 13.13 -12.83
CA VAL A 12 30.39 12.40 -11.95
C VAL A 12 30.69 12.70 -10.48
N THR A 13 31.97 12.73 -10.09
CA THR A 13 32.40 13.06 -8.71
C THR A 13 32.01 14.47 -8.25
N LYS A 14 31.66 15.36 -9.18
CA LYS A 14 31.19 16.73 -8.91
C LYS A 14 29.68 16.89 -8.99
N THR A 15 28.94 15.82 -9.28
CA THR A 15 27.49 15.88 -9.42
C THR A 15 26.87 16.18 -8.07
N PRO A 16 26.04 17.24 -7.95
CA PRO A 16 25.38 17.55 -6.70
C PRO A 16 24.33 16.49 -6.38
N PHE A 17 24.27 16.06 -5.13
CA PHE A 17 23.18 15.21 -4.65
C PHE A 17 21.90 16.01 -4.50
N LYS A 18 20.76 15.31 -4.63
CA LYS A 18 19.46 15.88 -4.29
C LYS A 18 19.46 16.32 -2.82
N LYS A 19 18.72 17.40 -2.54
CA LYS A 19 18.60 17.97 -1.20
C LYS A 19 18.24 16.90 -0.17
N ASN A 20 18.84 16.98 1.01
CA ASN A 20 18.63 16.09 2.16
C ASN A 20 19.04 14.61 1.98
N ALA A 21 19.62 14.19 0.85
CA ALA A 21 20.04 12.80 0.63
C ALA A 21 20.94 12.27 1.76
N SER A 22 22.05 12.95 2.05
CA SER A 22 22.99 12.56 3.10
C SER A 22 22.35 12.57 4.49
N LYS A 23 21.53 13.58 4.79
CA LYS A 23 20.81 13.68 6.07
C LYS A 23 19.89 12.49 6.29
N VAL A 24 19.10 12.11 5.29
CA VAL A 24 18.13 11.00 5.40
C VAL A 24 18.86 9.66 5.47
N VAL A 25 19.86 9.43 4.62
CA VAL A 25 20.68 8.20 4.69
C VAL A 25 21.36 8.06 6.06
N LYS A 26 21.89 9.16 6.61
CA LYS A 26 22.47 9.17 7.96
C LYS A 26 21.45 8.78 9.03
N LYS A 27 20.24 9.36 8.96
CA LYS A 27 19.17 9.00 9.90
C LYS A 27 18.79 7.53 9.80
N LEU A 28 18.68 6.98 8.59
CA LEU A 28 18.38 5.56 8.39
C LEU A 28 19.49 4.69 9.00
N LYS A 29 20.75 5.11 8.90
CA LYS A 29 21.86 4.45 9.59
C LYS A 29 21.75 4.48 11.11
N GLU A 30 21.42 5.64 11.67
CA GLU A 30 21.21 5.80 13.12
C GLU A 30 20.02 4.96 13.63
N GLU A 31 19.02 4.72 12.78
CA GLU A 31 17.90 3.79 13.05
C GLU A 31 18.26 2.30 12.91
N GLY A 32 19.51 1.98 12.56
CA GLY A 32 20.02 0.60 12.49
C GLY A 32 19.87 -0.08 11.13
N HIS A 33 19.48 0.64 10.06
CA HIS A 33 19.37 0.05 8.73
C HIS A 33 20.74 -0.21 8.09
N ALA A 34 20.86 -1.28 7.30
CA ALA A 34 21.97 -1.42 6.37
C ALA A 34 21.73 -0.55 5.11
N ILE A 35 22.75 0.17 4.65
CA ILE A 35 22.68 1.01 3.46
C ILE A 35 23.63 0.43 2.41
N ILE A 36 23.04 -0.06 1.33
CA ILE A 36 23.77 -0.59 0.18
C ILE A 36 23.57 0.36 -1.00
N ILE A 37 24.67 0.85 -1.57
CA ILE A 37 24.62 1.61 -2.81
C ILE A 37 24.69 0.64 -3.99
N LEU A 38 23.63 0.64 -4.80
CA LEU A 38 23.50 -0.24 -5.95
C LEU A 38 23.41 0.57 -7.24
N THR A 39 24.45 0.48 -8.06
CA THR A 39 24.60 1.26 -9.29
C THR A 39 24.89 0.37 -10.49
N SER A 40 24.52 0.80 -11.70
CA SER A 40 24.73 0.02 -12.93
C SER A 40 25.97 0.45 -13.71
N ARG A 41 26.92 1.13 -13.04
CA ARG A 41 28.18 1.58 -13.62
C ARG A 41 29.07 0.38 -13.96
N ASP A 42 29.75 0.45 -15.10
CA ASP A 42 30.66 -0.58 -15.59
C ASP A 42 31.90 0.03 -16.27
N ASN A 43 32.86 -0.83 -16.62
CA ASN A 43 34.12 -0.43 -17.26
C ASN A 43 33.96 0.02 -18.72
N ASN A 44 32.73 0.06 -19.27
CA ASN A 44 32.48 0.58 -20.61
C ASN A 44 32.46 2.11 -20.63
N LEU A 45 32.10 2.76 -19.52
CA LEU A 45 32.04 4.23 -19.42
C LEU A 45 32.98 4.82 -18.36
N TYR A 46 33.39 4.03 -17.37
CA TYR A 46 34.23 4.47 -16.25
C TYR A 46 35.58 3.75 -16.31
N LEU A 47 36.64 4.41 -15.86
CA LEU A 47 37.95 3.75 -15.67
C LEU A 47 37.93 2.83 -14.45
N ASP A 48 37.29 3.28 -13.37
CA ASP A 48 37.07 2.51 -12.16
C ASP A 48 35.70 2.91 -11.55
N PRO A 49 34.63 2.16 -11.86
CA PRO A 49 33.29 2.40 -11.32
C PRO A 49 33.23 2.49 -9.80
N TYR A 50 34.04 1.69 -9.09
CA TYR A 50 34.00 1.62 -7.63
C TYR A 50 34.66 2.84 -7.01
N LYS A 51 35.86 3.20 -7.51
CA LYS A 51 36.57 4.40 -7.05
C LYS A 51 35.75 5.66 -7.32
N THR A 52 35.27 5.84 -8.55
CA THR A 52 34.49 7.03 -8.93
C THR A 52 33.21 7.16 -8.11
N THR A 53 32.49 6.05 -7.89
CA THR A 53 31.27 6.09 -7.07
C THR A 53 31.58 6.37 -5.60
N THR A 54 32.65 5.79 -5.05
CA THR A 54 33.06 6.05 -3.67
C THR A 54 33.45 7.51 -3.45
N GLU A 55 34.17 8.12 -4.39
CA GLU A 55 34.55 9.53 -4.34
C GLU A 55 33.32 10.45 -4.46
N GLU A 56 32.39 10.17 -5.38
CA GLU A 56 31.14 10.92 -5.50
C GLU A 56 30.32 10.86 -4.20
N LEU A 57 30.10 9.67 -3.64
CA LEU A 57 29.35 9.49 -2.39
C LEU A 57 30.02 10.22 -1.23
N LYS A 58 31.36 10.17 -1.14
CA LYS A 58 32.15 10.90 -0.14
C LYS A 58 31.95 12.41 -0.26
N ASN A 59 31.99 12.96 -1.48
CA ASN A 59 31.76 14.40 -1.72
C ASN A 59 30.33 14.81 -1.36
N GLY A 60 29.36 13.91 -1.54
CA GLY A 60 27.97 14.11 -1.11
C GLY A 60 27.70 13.89 0.37
N GLY A 61 28.69 13.40 1.14
CA GLY A 61 28.50 12.98 2.54
C GLY A 61 27.54 11.80 2.69
N ILE A 62 27.41 10.94 1.69
CA ILE A 62 26.58 9.73 1.73
C ILE A 62 27.37 8.61 2.41
N ILE A 63 26.83 8.09 3.51
CA ILE A 63 27.39 6.93 4.22
C ILE A 63 26.71 5.64 3.76
N PHE A 64 27.48 4.55 3.70
CA PHE A 64 27.00 3.25 3.23
C PHE A 64 27.87 2.12 3.80
N ASP A 65 27.34 0.89 3.83
CA ASP A 65 28.11 -0.30 4.26
C ASP A 65 28.74 -1.03 3.10
N LYS A 66 28.04 -1.06 1.96
CA LYS A 66 28.44 -1.82 0.78
C LYS A 66 28.09 -1.06 -0.50
N LEU A 67 28.99 -1.14 -1.47
CA LEU A 67 28.81 -0.64 -2.82
C LEU A 67 28.82 -1.83 -3.79
N ILE A 68 27.83 -1.90 -4.66
CA ILE A 68 27.69 -2.95 -5.67
C ILE A 68 27.46 -2.30 -7.04
N CYS A 69 28.30 -2.63 -8.01
CA CYS A 69 28.21 -2.16 -9.39
C CYS A 69 27.65 -3.28 -10.29
N GLU A 70 26.32 -3.35 -10.42
CA GLU A 70 25.61 -4.39 -11.16
C GLU A 70 24.39 -3.84 -11.92
N LYS A 71 24.12 -4.43 -13.09
CA LYS A 71 22.98 -4.02 -13.93
C LYS A 71 21.67 -4.62 -13.45
N ASN A 72 21.67 -5.90 -13.05
CA ASN A 72 20.46 -6.57 -12.60
C ASN A 72 20.19 -6.30 -11.11
N LYS A 73 19.62 -5.14 -10.82
CA LYS A 73 19.40 -4.69 -9.44
C LYS A 73 18.44 -5.58 -8.66
N ALA A 74 17.37 -6.06 -9.29
CA ALA A 74 16.40 -6.93 -8.65
C ALA A 74 17.03 -8.24 -8.17
N LYS A 75 17.91 -8.84 -9.00
CA LYS A 75 18.63 -10.05 -8.60
C LYS A 75 19.62 -9.80 -7.46
N VAL A 76 20.32 -8.67 -7.49
CA VAL A 76 21.19 -8.27 -6.37
C VAL A 76 20.38 -8.11 -5.10
N CYS A 77 19.23 -7.43 -5.15
CA CYS A 77 18.38 -7.26 -3.99
C CYS A 77 17.95 -8.60 -3.38
N GLN A 78 17.57 -9.57 -4.22
CA GLN A 78 17.25 -10.93 -3.75
C GLN A 78 18.46 -11.63 -3.10
N ASN A 79 19.64 -11.57 -3.73
CA ASN A 79 20.84 -12.26 -3.25
C ASN A 79 21.40 -11.66 -1.95
N GLU A 80 21.31 -10.34 -1.80
CA GLU A 80 21.83 -9.60 -0.64
C GLU A 80 20.79 -9.45 0.48
N GLY A 81 19.57 -9.97 0.29
CA GLY A 81 18.48 -9.81 1.27
C GLY A 81 18.03 -8.36 1.46
N ILE A 82 18.09 -7.54 0.40
CA ILE A 82 17.62 -6.14 0.44
C ILE A 82 16.10 -6.12 0.50
N GLU A 83 15.56 -5.48 1.53
CA GLU A 83 14.11 -5.42 1.80
C GLU A 83 13.40 -4.25 1.08
N LEU A 84 14.15 -3.21 0.70
CA LEU A 84 13.63 -1.99 0.08
C LEU A 84 14.60 -1.44 -0.97
N LEU A 85 14.11 -1.26 -2.20
CA LEU A 85 14.84 -0.60 -3.28
C LEU A 85 14.31 0.83 -3.51
N ILE A 86 15.20 1.82 -3.52
CA ILE A 86 14.89 3.19 -3.94
C ILE A 86 15.60 3.43 -5.27
N ASP A 87 14.85 3.65 -6.35
CA ASP A 87 15.40 3.80 -7.69
C ASP A 87 14.54 4.74 -8.52
N ASP A 88 15.15 5.50 -9.44
CA ASP A 88 14.43 6.39 -10.34
C ASP A 88 14.00 5.69 -11.65
N LEU A 89 14.54 4.51 -11.94
CA LEU A 89 14.09 3.70 -13.08
C LEU A 89 12.92 2.81 -12.65
N ALA A 90 11.75 3.08 -13.24
CA ALA A 90 10.52 2.32 -13.00
C ALA A 90 10.69 0.82 -13.24
N TYR A 91 11.51 0.42 -14.23
CA TYR A 91 11.84 -0.98 -14.51
C TYR A 91 12.48 -1.67 -13.31
N ASN A 92 13.50 -1.06 -12.68
CA ASN A 92 14.17 -1.65 -11.51
C ASN A 92 13.19 -1.84 -10.35
N CYS A 93 12.34 -0.84 -10.10
CA CYS A 93 11.30 -0.90 -9.07
C CYS A 93 10.29 -2.03 -9.34
N LEU A 94 9.84 -2.19 -10.59
CA LEU A 94 8.90 -3.24 -11.01
C LEU A 94 9.50 -4.63 -10.86
N GLU A 95 10.74 -4.85 -11.32
CA GLU A 95 11.41 -6.14 -11.20
C GLU A 95 11.66 -6.51 -9.74
N ALA A 96 12.06 -5.55 -8.89
CA ALA A 96 12.17 -5.76 -7.45
C ALA A 96 10.81 -6.18 -6.83
N SER A 97 9.73 -5.47 -7.18
CA SER A 97 8.39 -5.80 -6.67
C SER A 97 7.85 -7.15 -7.13
N LYS A 98 8.21 -7.63 -8.32
CA LYS A 98 7.88 -9.01 -8.77
C LYS A 98 8.53 -10.07 -7.88
N LEU A 99 9.67 -9.76 -7.29
CA LEU A 99 10.38 -10.63 -6.35
C LEU A 99 9.97 -10.41 -4.89
N GLY A 100 8.92 -9.61 -4.63
CA GLY A 100 8.44 -9.33 -3.28
C GLY A 100 9.27 -8.31 -2.50
N ILE A 101 10.18 -7.60 -3.16
CA ILE A 101 10.98 -6.53 -2.56
C ILE A 101 10.20 -5.23 -2.64
N ASN A 102 10.05 -4.53 -1.51
CA ASN A 102 9.41 -3.23 -1.51
C ASN A 102 10.22 -2.26 -2.38
N SER A 103 9.56 -1.36 -3.10
CA SER A 103 10.30 -0.36 -3.86
C SER A 103 9.62 1.00 -3.86
N ILE A 104 10.46 2.04 -3.91
CA ILE A 104 10.07 3.44 -3.97
C ILE A 104 10.61 4.01 -5.27
N LEU A 105 9.71 4.49 -6.13
CA LEU A 105 10.08 5.16 -7.36
C LEU A 105 10.44 6.62 -7.07
N PHE A 106 11.72 6.96 -7.23
CA PHE A 106 12.16 8.34 -7.09
C PHE A 106 11.85 9.12 -8.37
N ALA A 107 11.10 10.22 -8.27
CA ALA A 107 10.67 10.99 -9.41
C ALA A 107 11.87 11.60 -10.18
N SER A 108 11.83 11.43 -11.50
CA SER A 108 12.80 11.97 -12.44
C SER A 108 12.10 12.41 -13.72
N PRO A 109 12.72 13.26 -14.55
CA PRO A 109 12.15 13.66 -15.84
C PRO A 109 11.79 12.48 -16.75
N SER A 110 12.49 11.36 -16.63
CA SER A 110 12.28 10.15 -17.45
C SER A 110 11.11 9.28 -16.98
N ASN A 111 10.57 9.51 -15.78
CA ASN A 111 9.51 8.67 -15.21
C ASN A 111 8.21 9.42 -14.90
N THR A 112 8.03 10.65 -15.38
CA THR A 112 6.85 11.49 -15.11
C THR A 112 5.54 10.77 -15.40
N ASN A 113 5.45 10.09 -16.54
CA ASN A 113 4.24 9.36 -16.98
C ASN A 113 4.18 7.90 -16.50
N TYR A 114 5.17 7.43 -15.75
CA TYR A 114 5.14 6.07 -15.21
C TYR A 114 4.38 6.03 -13.90
N ASN A 115 3.33 5.20 -13.88
CA ASN A 115 2.68 4.72 -12.67
C ASN A 115 2.82 3.20 -12.61
N ILE A 116 3.56 2.73 -11.61
CA ILE A 116 3.82 1.30 -11.39
C ILE A 116 2.99 0.72 -10.23
N GLY A 117 2.13 1.53 -9.61
CA GLY A 117 1.39 1.17 -8.41
C GLY A 117 2.26 1.12 -7.14
N ASN A 118 3.41 1.77 -7.11
CA ASN A 118 4.26 1.86 -5.92
C ASN A 118 4.28 3.30 -5.42
N PHE A 119 4.91 3.53 -4.27
CA PHE A 119 5.16 4.89 -3.80
C PHE A 119 6.06 5.63 -4.78
N LYS A 120 5.60 6.81 -5.21
CA LYS A 120 6.38 7.75 -6.02
C LYS A 120 6.67 8.98 -5.17
N VAL A 121 7.96 9.30 -5.04
CA VAL A 121 8.45 10.38 -4.17
C VAL A 121 9.28 11.37 -4.96
N SER A 122 9.26 12.63 -4.58
CA SER A 122 9.99 13.71 -5.28
C SER A 122 11.26 14.16 -4.57
N ASP A 123 11.36 13.86 -3.27
CA ASP A 123 12.49 14.19 -2.43
C ASP A 123 12.77 13.12 -1.36
N TRP A 124 13.87 13.30 -0.64
CA TRP A 124 14.32 12.36 0.39
C TRP A 124 13.51 12.43 1.70
N ASP A 125 12.82 13.53 1.97
CA ASP A 125 11.96 13.63 3.15
C ASP A 125 10.70 12.77 2.94
N GLU A 126 10.16 12.72 1.72
CA GLU A 126 9.09 11.81 1.32
C GLU A 126 9.54 10.33 1.37
N VAL A 127 10.78 10.01 0.97
CA VAL A 127 11.35 8.65 1.14
C VAL A 127 11.23 8.19 2.59
N LEU A 128 11.63 9.05 3.54
CA LEU A 128 11.56 8.72 4.96
C LEU A 128 10.11 8.54 5.45
N GLN A 129 9.16 9.32 4.94
CA GLN A 129 7.74 9.16 5.24
C GLN A 129 7.22 7.79 4.77
N VAL A 130 7.59 7.38 3.56
CA VAL A 130 7.20 6.08 3.00
C VAL A 130 7.81 4.92 3.78
N ILE A 131 9.10 5.00 4.14
CA ILE A 131 9.74 3.97 4.99
C ILE A 131 8.98 3.81 6.31
N ASN A 132 8.58 4.91 6.94
CA ASN A 132 7.78 4.87 8.15
C ASN A 132 6.36 4.31 7.92
N ALA A 133 5.76 4.58 6.77
CA ALA A 133 4.47 3.99 6.39
C ALA A 133 4.57 2.47 6.21
N ILE A 134 5.63 1.98 5.56
CA ILE A 134 5.92 0.55 5.39
C ILE A 134 6.10 -0.11 6.77
N LYS A 135 6.97 0.44 7.63
CA LYS A 135 7.18 -0.05 9.01
C LYS A 135 5.85 -0.14 9.79
N ARG A 136 4.97 0.84 9.60
CA ARG A 136 3.68 0.92 10.30
C ARG A 136 2.60 0.03 9.67
N GLY A 137 2.75 -0.35 8.40
CA GLY A 137 1.83 -1.15 7.60
C GLY A 137 0.65 -0.38 6.98
N TYR A 138 0.67 0.95 7.01
CA TYR A 138 -0.33 1.80 6.32
C TYR A 138 0.19 3.22 6.05
N SER A 139 -0.28 3.79 4.95
CA SER A 139 0.08 5.10 4.42
C SER A 139 -0.55 6.27 5.19
N ASN A 140 -0.14 7.49 4.88
CA ASN A 140 -0.85 8.68 5.36
C ASN A 140 -2.08 9.00 4.47
N LYS A 141 -2.92 9.95 4.90
CA LYS A 141 -4.14 10.34 4.16
C LYS A 141 -3.87 10.86 2.74
N LYS A 142 -2.76 11.59 2.52
CA LYS A 142 -2.39 12.13 1.20
C LYS A 142 -2.06 11.00 0.23
N GLU A 143 -1.22 10.07 0.67
CA GLU A 143 -0.83 8.87 -0.09
C GLU A 143 -2.02 7.94 -0.36
N ALA A 144 -2.88 7.71 0.64
CA ALA A 144 -4.08 6.88 0.47
C ALA A 144 -5.03 7.46 -0.59
N LYS A 145 -5.24 8.79 -0.58
CA LYS A 145 -6.01 9.48 -1.62
C LYS A 145 -5.37 9.33 -3.00
N TYR A 146 -4.05 9.51 -3.09
CA TYR A 146 -3.32 9.29 -4.34
C TYR A 146 -3.54 7.87 -4.89
N PHE A 147 -3.44 6.83 -4.04
CA PHE A 147 -3.72 5.46 -4.48
C PHE A 147 -5.16 5.27 -4.98
N LEU A 148 -6.14 5.84 -4.28
CA LEU A 148 -7.54 5.78 -4.71
C LEU A 148 -7.76 6.52 -6.03
N ASP A 149 -7.23 7.73 -6.18
CA ASP A 149 -7.36 8.54 -7.39
C ASP A 149 -6.73 7.84 -8.61
N GLU A 150 -5.58 7.20 -8.43
CA GLU A 150 -4.96 6.41 -9.50
C GLU A 150 -5.76 5.14 -9.83
N ALA A 151 -6.38 4.51 -8.84
CA ALA A 151 -7.26 3.38 -9.07
C ALA A 151 -8.56 3.79 -9.79
N GLU A 152 -9.13 4.95 -9.46
CA GLU A 152 -10.30 5.52 -10.12
C GLU A 152 -10.04 5.83 -11.61
N LYS A 153 -8.85 6.34 -11.95
CA LYS A 153 -8.46 6.54 -13.36
C LYS A 153 -8.45 5.25 -14.17
N ILE A 154 -8.11 4.12 -13.54
CA ILE A 154 -8.05 2.80 -14.19
C ILE A 154 -9.44 2.16 -14.26
N ASN A 155 -10.20 2.22 -13.16
CA ASN A 155 -11.54 1.66 -13.07
C ASN A 155 -12.48 2.65 -12.38
N PRO A 156 -13.08 3.60 -13.12
CA PRO A 156 -14.01 4.56 -12.55
C PRO A 156 -15.32 3.87 -12.17
N GLY A 157 -15.97 4.31 -11.09
CA GLY A 157 -17.28 3.79 -10.72
C GLY A 157 -17.71 4.10 -9.30
N LYS A 158 -18.92 3.66 -8.95
CA LYS A 158 -19.56 3.95 -7.66
C LYS A 158 -18.77 3.44 -6.45
N TRP A 159 -17.91 2.45 -6.64
CA TRP A 159 -17.06 1.88 -5.59
C TRP A 159 -16.10 2.91 -4.97
N VAL A 160 -15.71 3.94 -5.72
CA VAL A 160 -14.85 5.02 -5.24
C VAL A 160 -15.57 5.83 -4.17
N ASN A 161 -16.81 6.24 -4.43
CA ASN A 161 -17.61 6.98 -3.46
C ASN A 161 -17.99 6.10 -2.26
N HIS A 162 -18.31 4.82 -2.49
CA HIS A 162 -18.48 3.84 -1.43
C HIS A 162 -17.26 3.81 -0.49
N SER A 163 -16.05 3.72 -1.03
CA SER A 163 -14.80 3.75 -0.25
C SER A 163 -14.60 5.08 0.49
N LYS A 164 -14.95 6.21 -0.12
CA LYS A 164 -14.88 7.54 0.53
C LYS A 164 -15.87 7.66 1.70
N ILE A 165 -17.09 7.15 1.55
CA ILE A 165 -18.12 7.15 2.61
C ILE A 165 -17.70 6.20 3.74
N ALA A 166 -17.27 4.98 3.41
CA ALA A 166 -16.75 4.02 4.40
C ALA A 166 -15.58 4.61 5.20
N ALA A 167 -14.64 5.28 4.54
CA ALA A 167 -13.52 5.97 5.20
C ALA A 167 -13.98 7.08 6.15
N LEU A 168 -15.01 7.85 5.78
CA LEU A 168 -15.55 8.92 6.60
C LEU A 168 -16.28 8.36 7.84
N CYS A 169 -17.11 7.32 7.67
CA CYS A 169 -17.74 6.61 8.78
C CYS A 169 -16.67 6.06 9.74
N ALA A 170 -15.66 5.38 9.19
CA ALA A 170 -14.57 4.80 9.98
C ALA A 170 -13.81 5.88 10.76
N TYR A 171 -13.53 7.03 10.14
CA TYR A 171 -12.90 8.17 10.82
C TYR A 171 -13.74 8.68 12.00
N LYS A 172 -15.04 8.92 11.78
CA LYS A 172 -15.92 9.49 12.80
C LYS A 172 -16.13 8.51 13.97
N ILE A 173 -16.41 7.24 13.69
CA ILE A 173 -16.61 6.21 14.71
C ILE A 173 -15.31 5.95 15.47
N ALA A 174 -14.17 5.82 14.78
CA ALA A 174 -12.88 5.62 15.44
C ALA A 174 -12.56 6.75 16.42
N LYS A 175 -12.83 8.00 16.05
CA LYS A 175 -12.64 9.16 16.93
C LYS A 175 -13.47 9.05 18.21
N GLN A 176 -14.73 8.62 18.12
CA GLN A 176 -15.60 8.44 19.29
C GLN A 176 -15.18 7.24 20.15
N CYS A 177 -14.60 6.20 19.53
CA CYS A 177 -14.13 5.00 20.21
C CYS A 177 -12.70 5.12 20.77
N ASN A 178 -12.09 6.31 20.78
CA ASN A 178 -10.69 6.53 21.14
C ASN A 178 -9.70 5.64 20.36
N LEU A 179 -10.02 5.32 19.10
CA LEU A 179 -9.13 4.67 18.15
C LEU A 179 -8.39 5.72 17.30
N ASN A 180 -7.32 5.32 16.61
CA ASN A 180 -6.63 6.20 15.68
C ASN A 180 -7.49 6.42 14.43
N GLU A 181 -8.13 7.58 14.37
CA GLU A 181 -9.06 7.99 13.33
C GLU A 181 -8.39 8.12 11.96
N ASN A 182 -7.11 8.50 11.93
CA ASN A 182 -6.36 8.59 10.67
C ASN A 182 -6.05 7.22 10.09
N LYS A 183 -5.71 6.24 10.94
CA LYS A 183 -5.55 4.83 10.55
C LYS A 183 -6.88 4.29 10.03
N ALA A 184 -7.97 4.48 10.77
CA ALA A 184 -9.30 4.01 10.37
C ALA A 184 -9.72 4.59 9.02
N TYR A 185 -9.50 5.89 8.79
CA TYR A 185 -9.77 6.53 7.50
C TYR A 185 -8.98 5.88 6.36
N VAL A 186 -7.68 5.65 6.52
CA VAL A 186 -6.84 5.05 5.47
C VAL A 186 -7.27 3.63 5.15
N LEU A 187 -7.57 2.83 6.18
CA LEU A 187 -8.05 1.46 6.01
C LEU A 187 -9.41 1.43 5.30
N GLY A 188 -10.35 2.29 5.69
CA GLY A 188 -11.65 2.41 5.03
C GLY A 188 -11.54 2.94 3.60
N LEU A 189 -10.61 3.85 3.32
CA LEU A 189 -10.45 4.41 1.97
C LEU A 189 -9.89 3.40 0.97
N LEU A 190 -9.06 2.46 1.45
CA LEU A 190 -8.33 1.53 0.61
C LEU A 190 -8.84 0.08 0.69
N HIS A 191 -9.89 -0.21 1.47
CA HIS A 191 -10.38 -1.58 1.64
C HIS A 191 -10.70 -2.25 0.29
N ASP A 192 -11.29 -1.48 -0.63
CA ASP A 192 -11.75 -1.93 -1.94
C ASP A 192 -10.74 -1.68 -3.07
N ILE A 193 -9.50 -1.28 -2.74
CA ILE A 193 -8.50 -0.83 -3.73
C ILE A 193 -8.18 -1.87 -4.81
N GLY A 194 -8.42 -3.15 -4.53
CA GLY A 194 -8.24 -4.21 -5.51
C GLY A 194 -9.18 -4.14 -6.71
N ARG A 195 -10.23 -3.31 -6.65
CA ARG A 195 -11.09 -2.97 -7.81
C ARG A 195 -10.32 -2.28 -8.93
N ARG A 196 -9.11 -1.79 -8.69
CA ARG A 196 -8.20 -1.35 -9.77
C ARG A 196 -7.83 -2.47 -10.75
N PHE A 197 -7.95 -3.74 -10.34
CA PHE A 197 -7.48 -4.90 -11.10
C PHE A 197 -8.63 -5.71 -11.66
N LEU A 198 -8.96 -5.46 -12.93
CA LEU A 198 -10.05 -6.13 -13.65
C LEU A 198 -11.42 -5.85 -12.98
N VAL A 199 -12.50 -5.99 -13.74
CA VAL A 199 -13.85 -5.95 -13.15
C VAL A 199 -14.15 -7.34 -12.62
N ARG A 200 -13.72 -7.60 -11.38
CA ARG A 200 -13.90 -8.86 -10.66
C ARG A 200 -14.69 -8.66 -9.37
N ASP A 201 -15.45 -9.69 -9.01
CA ASP A 201 -16.20 -9.76 -7.78
C ASP A 201 -15.24 -10.24 -6.67
N LEU A 202 -15.25 -11.48 -6.16
CA LEU A 202 -14.30 -11.89 -5.11
C LEU A 202 -12.82 -11.59 -5.45
N GLY A 203 -12.45 -11.61 -6.72
CA GLY A 203 -11.12 -11.24 -7.20
C GLY A 203 -10.62 -9.86 -6.76
N HIS A 204 -11.48 -8.85 -6.52
CA HIS A 204 -10.99 -7.54 -6.02
C HIS A 204 -10.40 -7.66 -4.61
N ILE A 205 -10.99 -8.50 -3.76
CA ILE A 205 -10.52 -8.74 -2.39
C ILE A 205 -9.11 -9.33 -2.44
N TYR A 206 -8.95 -10.42 -3.19
CA TYR A 206 -7.68 -11.13 -3.31
C TYR A 206 -6.59 -10.25 -3.97
N ASN A 207 -6.93 -9.56 -5.07
CA ASN A 207 -5.99 -8.66 -5.73
C ASN A 207 -5.60 -7.47 -4.84
N GLY A 208 -6.53 -6.92 -4.05
CA GLY A 208 -6.27 -5.86 -3.09
C GLY A 208 -5.28 -6.30 -2.01
N TYR A 209 -5.50 -7.47 -1.43
CA TYR A 209 -4.59 -8.10 -0.48
C TYR A 209 -3.18 -8.26 -1.06
N LYS A 210 -3.04 -8.93 -2.21
CA LYS A 210 -1.72 -9.16 -2.84
C LYS A 210 -1.02 -7.86 -3.18
N TYR A 211 -1.77 -6.88 -3.69
CA TYR A 211 -1.23 -5.59 -4.06
C TYR A 211 -0.68 -4.82 -2.86
N MET A 212 -1.48 -4.66 -1.81
CA MET A 212 -1.08 -3.93 -0.61
C MET A 212 0.05 -4.64 0.13
N LYS A 213 0.06 -5.98 0.14
CA LYS A 213 1.17 -6.77 0.68
C LYS A 213 2.47 -6.52 -0.08
N ARG A 214 2.42 -6.46 -1.41
CA ARG A 214 3.61 -6.24 -2.27
C ARG A 214 4.27 -4.88 -2.06
N ILE A 215 3.51 -3.86 -1.64
CA ILE A 215 4.02 -2.51 -1.40
C ILE A 215 4.23 -2.21 0.10
N GLY A 216 4.22 -3.23 0.95
CA GLY A 216 4.50 -3.12 2.38
C GLY A 216 3.37 -2.51 3.22
N MET A 217 2.16 -2.44 2.69
CA MET A 217 0.97 -1.90 3.38
C MET A 217 0.19 -3.01 4.09
N ASP A 218 0.86 -3.76 4.97
CA ASP A 218 0.34 -4.99 5.58
C ASP A 218 -1.01 -4.85 6.29
N LYS A 219 -1.25 -3.73 6.98
CA LYS A 219 -2.53 -3.52 7.68
C LYS A 219 -3.65 -3.19 6.70
N VAL A 220 -3.34 -2.49 5.61
CA VAL A 220 -4.30 -2.26 4.51
C VAL A 220 -4.59 -3.58 3.81
N ALA A 221 -3.56 -4.37 3.50
CA ALA A 221 -3.69 -5.68 2.86
C ALA A 221 -4.63 -6.60 3.64
N LYS A 222 -4.42 -6.67 4.97
CA LYS A 222 -5.30 -7.42 5.87
C LYS A 222 -6.76 -6.98 5.72
N VAL A 223 -7.04 -5.68 5.81
CA VAL A 223 -8.41 -5.15 5.67
C VAL A 223 -9.00 -5.41 4.29
N CYS A 224 -8.21 -5.31 3.21
CA CYS A 224 -8.65 -5.70 1.87
C CYS A 224 -9.16 -7.14 1.86
N LEU A 225 -8.56 -8.04 2.65
CA LEU A 225 -9.02 -9.42 2.77
C LEU A 225 -10.22 -9.56 3.72
N THR A 226 -10.17 -8.95 4.91
CA THR A 226 -11.11 -9.24 6.00
C THR A 226 -12.46 -8.53 5.87
N HIS A 227 -12.56 -7.43 5.11
CA HIS A 227 -13.77 -6.60 5.08
C HIS A 227 -15.03 -7.34 4.59
N SER A 228 -14.91 -8.27 3.63
CA SER A 228 -16.05 -9.05 3.13
C SER A 228 -16.34 -10.34 3.90
N PHE A 229 -15.47 -10.72 4.85
CA PHE A 229 -15.55 -11.99 5.58
C PHE A 229 -15.62 -11.79 7.09
N PRO A 230 -16.65 -11.10 7.63
CA PRO A 230 -16.77 -10.86 9.06
C PRO A 230 -16.90 -12.15 9.89
N THR A 231 -17.32 -13.26 9.27
CA THR A 231 -17.41 -14.61 9.86
C THR A 231 -16.23 -15.53 9.52
N LYS A 232 -15.20 -15.03 8.82
CA LYS A 232 -14.05 -15.79 8.27
C LYS A 232 -14.45 -16.93 7.30
N ASN A 233 -15.71 -17.03 6.89
CA ASN A 233 -16.21 -18.06 5.99
C ASN A 233 -16.26 -17.55 4.55
N ILE A 234 -15.39 -18.06 3.68
CA ILE A 234 -15.40 -17.66 2.26
C ILE A 234 -16.71 -18.03 1.55
N ASN A 235 -17.39 -19.09 1.99
CA ASN A 235 -18.64 -19.54 1.38
C ASN A 235 -19.82 -18.61 1.72
N SER A 236 -19.65 -17.66 2.64
CA SER A 236 -20.64 -16.61 2.90
C SER A 236 -20.46 -15.40 1.98
N TYR A 237 -19.56 -15.46 0.98
CA TYR A 237 -19.40 -14.37 0.02
C TYR A 237 -20.70 -14.14 -0.77
N ILE A 238 -21.12 -12.88 -0.85
CA ILE A 238 -22.26 -12.47 -1.67
C ILE A 238 -21.71 -11.94 -2.99
N GLY A 239 -21.80 -12.75 -4.03
CA GLY A 239 -21.31 -12.42 -5.35
C GLY A 239 -20.74 -13.62 -6.10
N LYS A 240 -20.03 -13.35 -7.18
CA LYS A 240 -19.35 -14.36 -8.00
C LYS A 240 -18.01 -14.73 -7.36
N ILE A 241 -17.77 -16.03 -7.17
CA ILE A 241 -16.43 -16.53 -6.85
C ILE A 241 -15.66 -16.64 -8.16
N ASP A 242 -15.00 -15.56 -8.54
CA ASP A 242 -14.32 -15.42 -9.83
C ASP A 242 -12.80 -15.50 -9.71
N ILE A 243 -12.30 -16.32 -8.77
CA ILE A 243 -10.88 -16.67 -8.54
C ILE A 243 -10.66 -18.16 -8.79
N SER A 244 -9.40 -18.55 -9.00
CA SER A 244 -9.02 -19.97 -9.13
C SER A 244 -9.16 -20.71 -7.79
N GLU A 245 -9.30 -22.04 -7.84
CA GLU A 245 -9.35 -22.85 -6.62
C GLU A 245 -8.08 -22.74 -5.77
N GLN A 246 -6.91 -22.55 -6.39
CA GLN A 246 -5.65 -22.31 -5.67
C GLN A 246 -5.70 -21.01 -4.86
N GLU A 247 -6.14 -19.91 -5.48
CA GLU A 247 -6.32 -18.63 -4.80
C GLU A 247 -7.37 -18.73 -3.69
N LYS A 248 -8.43 -19.51 -3.90
CA LYS A 248 -9.50 -19.72 -2.93
C LYS A 248 -9.00 -20.45 -1.68
N GLU A 249 -8.17 -21.47 -1.85
CA GLU A 249 -7.52 -22.15 -0.70
C GLU A 249 -6.52 -21.24 0.01
N GLU A 250 -5.80 -20.37 -0.72
CA GLU A 250 -4.95 -19.34 -0.09
C GLU A 250 -5.79 -18.38 0.77
N VAL A 251 -6.94 -17.89 0.26
CA VAL A 251 -7.85 -17.02 1.02
C VAL A 251 -8.38 -17.73 2.27
N LYS A 252 -8.85 -18.98 2.17
CA LYS A 252 -9.33 -19.75 3.33
C LYS A 252 -8.27 -19.86 4.42
N ARG A 253 -7.05 -20.25 4.04
CA ARG A 253 -5.92 -20.36 4.97
C ARG A 253 -5.61 -19.02 5.63
N LEU A 254 -5.50 -17.96 4.85
CA LEU A 254 -5.24 -16.61 5.38
C LEU A 254 -6.32 -16.16 6.37
N LEU A 255 -7.60 -16.35 6.04
CA LEU A 255 -8.71 -16.00 6.94
C LEU A 255 -8.68 -16.78 8.25
N SER A 256 -8.30 -18.06 8.21
CA SER A 256 -8.18 -18.89 9.42
C SER A 256 -7.06 -18.44 10.36
N GLU A 257 -5.97 -17.90 9.81
CA GLU A 257 -4.78 -17.47 10.56
C GLU A 257 -4.90 -16.04 11.10
N MET A 258 -5.79 -15.22 10.52
CA MET A 258 -5.93 -13.81 10.86
C MET A 258 -6.84 -13.58 12.08
N GLU A 259 -6.29 -12.97 13.12
CA GLU A 259 -7.08 -12.44 14.23
C GLU A 259 -7.62 -11.05 13.90
N TYR A 260 -8.92 -10.83 14.08
CA TYR A 260 -9.56 -9.56 13.75
C TYR A 260 -9.41 -8.58 14.92
N ASP A 261 -8.89 -7.40 14.63
CA ASP A 261 -8.80 -6.29 15.60
C ASP A 261 -9.99 -5.33 15.43
N ASP A 262 -10.01 -4.27 16.25
CA ASP A 262 -11.09 -3.28 16.18
C ASP A 262 -11.14 -2.55 14.84
N TYR A 263 -10.03 -2.44 14.11
CA TYR A 263 -10.03 -1.83 12.78
C TYR A 263 -10.64 -2.76 11.74
N ASP A 264 -10.37 -4.07 11.78
CA ASP A 264 -11.05 -5.04 10.92
C ASP A 264 -12.57 -4.97 11.12
N ARG A 265 -13.01 -5.04 12.39
CA ARG A 265 -14.43 -4.95 12.80
C ARG A 265 -15.06 -3.62 12.37
N LEU A 266 -14.32 -2.52 12.54
CA LEU A 266 -14.80 -1.19 12.18
C LEU A 266 -15.00 -1.06 10.67
N ILE A 267 -14.05 -1.54 9.86
CA ILE A 267 -14.18 -1.44 8.41
C ILE A 267 -15.28 -2.37 7.89
N GLN A 268 -15.49 -3.55 8.48
CA GLN A 268 -16.65 -4.41 8.17
C GLN A 268 -17.97 -3.68 8.40
N LEU A 269 -18.13 -3.02 9.56
CA LEU A 269 -19.30 -2.20 9.84
C LEU A 269 -19.42 -1.03 8.86
N CYS A 270 -18.34 -0.30 8.61
CA CYS A 270 -18.37 0.88 7.74
C CYS A 270 -18.65 0.53 6.28
N ASP A 271 -18.17 -0.62 5.81
CA ASP A 271 -18.59 -1.18 4.52
C ASP A 271 -20.10 -1.41 4.54
N ALA A 272 -20.62 -2.09 5.57
CA ALA A 272 -22.05 -2.36 5.76
C ALA A 272 -22.95 -1.11 5.85
N LEU A 273 -22.38 0.06 6.15
CA LEU A 273 -23.09 1.34 6.23
C LEU A 273 -22.95 2.18 4.95
N ALA A 274 -21.89 1.97 4.18
CA ALA A 274 -21.59 2.82 3.04
C ALA A 274 -22.48 2.49 1.84
N GLY A 275 -23.28 3.47 1.42
CA GLY A 275 -23.92 3.50 0.12
C GLY A 275 -23.02 4.14 -0.93
N THR A 276 -23.60 4.48 -2.08
CA THR A 276 -22.88 5.16 -3.17
C THR A 276 -22.85 6.67 -3.02
N ASP A 277 -23.82 7.23 -2.30
CA ASP A 277 -24.03 8.68 -2.17
C ASP A 277 -24.21 9.13 -0.71
N ALA A 278 -24.64 8.22 0.18
CA ALA A 278 -24.89 8.50 1.58
C ALA A 278 -24.63 7.28 2.47
N VAL A 279 -24.64 7.53 3.78
CA VAL A 279 -24.71 6.49 4.80
C VAL A 279 -26.12 5.89 4.76
N LEU A 280 -26.21 4.56 4.77
CA LEU A 280 -27.47 3.83 4.71
C LEU A 280 -27.80 3.22 6.07
N ASP A 281 -29.09 2.96 6.30
CA ASP A 281 -29.47 2.04 7.35
C ASP A 281 -28.96 0.62 7.02
N ILE A 282 -28.35 -0.02 8.01
CA ILE A 282 -27.69 -1.31 7.83
C ILE A 282 -28.68 -2.40 7.44
N GLU A 283 -29.90 -2.39 7.98
CA GLU A 283 -30.91 -3.40 7.65
C GLU A 283 -31.49 -3.13 6.26
N GLU A 284 -31.74 -1.87 5.91
CA GLU A 284 -32.17 -1.50 4.55
C GLU A 284 -31.15 -1.94 3.50
N ARG A 285 -29.85 -1.72 3.75
CA ARG A 285 -28.78 -2.15 2.85
C ARG A 285 -28.76 -3.67 2.70
N MET A 286 -28.87 -4.42 3.79
CA MET A 286 -28.88 -5.89 3.71
C MET A 286 -30.16 -6.41 3.04
N LYS A 287 -31.32 -5.76 3.19
CA LYS A 287 -32.55 -6.07 2.43
C LYS A 287 -32.36 -5.83 0.93
N ASP A 288 -31.78 -4.70 0.54
CA ASP A 288 -31.48 -4.39 -0.86
C ASP A 288 -30.55 -5.43 -1.49
N VAL A 289 -29.46 -5.79 -0.79
CA VAL A 289 -28.54 -6.84 -1.25
C VAL A 289 -29.28 -8.18 -1.38
N LYS A 290 -30.10 -8.57 -0.40
CA LYS A 290 -30.91 -9.78 -0.48
C LYS A 290 -31.84 -9.77 -1.69
N ASN A 291 -32.47 -8.63 -2.00
CA ASN A 291 -33.36 -8.49 -3.15
C ASN A 291 -32.60 -8.61 -4.48
N ARG A 292 -31.39 -8.05 -4.59
CA ARG A 292 -30.56 -8.11 -5.80
C ARG A 292 -29.98 -9.49 -6.07
N TYR A 293 -29.55 -10.20 -5.03
CA TYR A 293 -28.86 -11.49 -5.16
C TYR A 293 -29.75 -12.69 -4.82
N GLY A 294 -30.99 -12.47 -4.42
CA GLY A 294 -31.96 -13.49 -4.01
C GLY A 294 -31.72 -14.09 -2.62
N ASN A 295 -30.54 -13.88 -2.03
CA ASN A 295 -30.17 -14.39 -0.72
C ASN A 295 -29.20 -13.44 0.00
N TYR A 296 -29.21 -13.50 1.34
CA TYR A 296 -28.22 -12.89 2.20
C TYR A 296 -27.96 -13.87 3.36
N PRO A 297 -26.72 -14.37 3.56
CA PRO A 297 -26.43 -15.33 4.62
C PRO A 297 -26.79 -14.78 6.00
N LYS A 298 -27.62 -15.52 6.75
CA LYS A 298 -28.10 -15.09 8.08
C LYS A 298 -26.95 -14.79 9.04
N GLU A 299 -25.91 -15.62 9.04
CA GLU A 299 -24.73 -15.42 9.90
C GLU A 299 -24.03 -14.08 9.62
N GLN A 300 -23.95 -13.66 8.35
CA GLN A 300 -23.36 -12.38 7.98
C GLN A 300 -24.25 -11.21 8.41
N TRP A 301 -25.57 -11.38 8.34
CA TRP A 301 -26.54 -10.39 8.80
C TRP A 301 -26.42 -10.17 10.30
N ASP A 302 -26.49 -11.26 11.05
CA ASP A 302 -26.40 -11.26 12.51
C ASP A 302 -25.06 -10.65 12.95
N LYS A 303 -23.97 -10.94 12.22
CA LYS A 303 -22.66 -10.36 12.49
C LYS A 303 -22.61 -8.86 12.24
N ASN A 304 -23.23 -8.35 11.18
CA ASN A 304 -23.29 -6.89 10.95
C ASN A 304 -24.05 -6.16 12.05
N LEU A 305 -25.16 -6.73 12.53
CA LEU A 305 -25.90 -6.17 13.67
C LEU A 305 -25.12 -6.25 14.98
N GLU A 306 -24.35 -7.33 15.19
CA GLU A 306 -23.43 -7.46 16.32
C GLU A 306 -22.34 -6.38 16.28
N LEU A 307 -21.71 -6.17 15.13
CA LEU A 307 -20.68 -5.13 14.95
C LEU A 307 -21.25 -3.72 15.19
N LYS A 308 -22.47 -3.45 14.71
CA LYS A 308 -23.17 -2.20 15.00
C LYS A 308 -23.30 -1.99 16.52
N ARG A 309 -23.87 -2.96 17.24
CA ARG A 309 -24.04 -2.89 18.70
C ARG A 309 -22.69 -2.72 19.41
N TYR A 310 -21.69 -3.49 19.02
CA TYR A 310 -20.34 -3.41 19.60
C TYR A 310 -19.77 -1.99 19.56
N PHE A 311 -19.88 -1.29 18.43
CA PHE A 311 -19.37 0.08 18.33
C PHE A 311 -20.27 1.11 19.02
N GLU A 312 -21.60 0.94 18.99
CA GLU A 312 -22.53 1.81 19.72
C GLU A 312 -22.29 1.75 21.23
N GLU A 313 -22.13 0.54 21.79
CA GLU A 313 -21.78 0.33 23.19
C GLU A 313 -20.40 0.91 23.53
N LYS A 314 -19.43 0.77 22.62
CA LYS A 314 -18.07 1.28 22.83
C LYS A 314 -17.98 2.81 22.84
N CYS A 315 -18.87 3.50 22.13
CA CYS A 315 -18.89 4.96 22.05
C CYS A 315 -20.06 5.64 22.77
N ASP A 316 -20.92 4.85 23.43
CA ASP A 316 -22.14 5.29 24.13
C ASP A 316 -23.01 6.22 23.26
N LYS A 317 -23.13 5.87 21.97
CA LYS A 317 -23.83 6.70 20.99
C LYS A 317 -24.25 5.90 19.77
N SER A 318 -25.38 6.27 19.17
CA SER A 318 -25.82 5.71 17.90
C SER A 318 -24.79 5.96 16.79
N ILE A 319 -24.45 4.92 16.03
CA ILE A 319 -23.53 5.06 14.88
C ILE A 319 -24.10 6.01 13.81
N TYR A 320 -25.43 6.11 13.67
CA TYR A 320 -26.04 7.02 12.71
C TYR A 320 -25.92 8.47 13.13
N GLU A 321 -26.03 8.76 14.42
CA GLU A 321 -25.76 10.11 14.94
C GLU A 321 -24.30 10.50 14.75
N ILE A 322 -23.38 9.53 14.88
CA ILE A 322 -21.95 9.76 14.62
C ILE A 322 -21.69 10.00 13.13
N CYS A 323 -22.27 9.19 12.26
CA CYS A 323 -21.97 9.21 10.83
C CYS A 323 -22.68 10.35 10.09
N ASN A 324 -23.90 10.72 10.49
CA ASN A 324 -24.71 11.76 9.85
C ASN A 324 -24.53 13.16 10.47
N GLY A 325 -23.97 13.26 11.69
CA GLY A 325 -23.57 14.54 12.31
C GLY A 325 -22.25 15.08 11.77
#